data_AF-A0A923T205-F1
#
_entry.id   AF-A0A923T205-F1
#
_cell.length_a   1.000
_cell.length_b   1.000
_cell.length_c   1.000
_cell.angle_alpha   90.00
_cell.angle_beta   90.00
_cell.angle_gamma   90.00
#
_symmetry.space_group_name_H-M   'P 1'
#
loop_
_entity.id
_entity.type
_entity.pdbx_description
1 polymer ?
#
loop_
_entity_poly.entity_id
_entity_poly.type
_entity_poly.pdbx_seq_one_letter_code
_entity_poly.pdbx_strand_id
1 'polypeptide(L)'
;MSNSPTPTQQTILTHAVGHTEGRIEWFPDNIKDGARQKVLAGLTQQIVAALTAPHIMQAVWDRMQVTRPDLTEPQVVLPMRNLAGLWRELFPAEHCRLAKLLIERVVIADGGLEITWRDQGWQELAGELLPGSIGAELQEMEETV
;
A
#
# COMPACT_ATOMS: atom_id res chain seq x y z
N MET A 1 5.85 -6.35 38.19
CA MET A 1 5.71 -4.91 37.82
C MET A 1 4.45 -4.81 36.97
N SER A 2 3.37 -4.26 37.52
CA SER A 2 2.10 -4.11 36.80
C SER A 2 2.17 -2.89 35.88
N ASN A 3 2.16 -3.12 34.57
CA ASN A 3 2.02 -2.05 33.57
C ASN A 3 0.54 -1.65 33.49
N SER A 4 0.13 -0.70 34.32
CA SER A 4 -1.16 -0.06 34.16
C SER A 4 -1.15 0.77 32.87
N PRO A 5 -2.14 0.61 31.98
CA PRO A 5 -2.22 1.39 30.75
C PRO A 5 -2.32 2.88 31.07
N THR A 6 -1.64 3.70 30.28
CA THR A 6 -1.77 5.16 30.35
C THR A 6 -3.20 5.58 30.00
N PRO A 7 -3.68 6.76 30.46
CA PRO A 7 -5.03 7.23 30.14
C PRO A 7 -5.30 7.27 28.63
N THR A 8 -4.28 7.59 27.82
CA THR A 8 -4.36 7.56 26.36
C THR A 8 -4.54 6.15 25.80
N GLN A 9 -3.82 5.16 26.33
CA GLN A 9 -3.99 3.76 25.93
C GLN A 9 -5.37 3.24 26.32
N GLN A 10 -5.89 3.67 27.46
CA GLN A 10 -7.23 3.28 27.91
C GLN A 10 -8.32 3.89 27.02
N THR A 11 -8.16 5.13 26.56
CA THR A 11 -9.06 5.76 25.58
C THR A 11 -9.02 5.06 24.22
N ILE A 12 -7.83 4.70 23.72
CA ILE A 12 -7.67 3.98 22.44
C ILE A 12 -8.35 2.59 22.52
N LEU A 13 -8.12 1.85 23.60
CA LEU A 13 -8.72 0.52 23.81
C LEU A 13 -10.24 0.61 23.97
N THR A 14 -10.74 1.57 24.75
CA THR A 14 -12.18 1.75 24.96
C THR A 14 -12.89 2.11 23.66
N HIS A 15 -12.27 2.92 22.80
CA HIS A 15 -12.82 3.28 21.51
C HIS A 15 -12.78 2.10 20.50
N ALA A 16 -11.65 1.38 20.42
CA ALA A 16 -11.47 0.25 19.49
C ALA A 16 -12.40 -0.95 19.81
N VAL A 17 -12.70 -1.17 21.09
CA VAL A 17 -13.65 -2.20 21.53
C VAL A 17 -15.11 -1.79 21.25
N GLY A 18 -15.42 -0.49 21.29
CA GLY A 18 -16.78 0.01 21.09
C GLY A 18 -17.21 0.19 19.63
N HIS A 19 -16.27 0.35 18.69
CA HIS A 19 -16.61 0.84 17.33
C HIS A 19 -15.96 0.08 16.16
N THR A 20 -14.92 -0.75 16.35
CA THR A 20 -14.12 -1.28 15.22
C THR A 20 -13.70 -2.75 15.33
N GLU A 21 -14.33 -3.54 16.23
CA GLU A 21 -13.96 -4.94 16.48
C GLU A 21 -12.45 -5.15 16.73
N GLY A 22 -11.77 -4.19 17.35
CA GLY A 22 -10.33 -4.26 17.63
C GLY A 22 -9.41 -3.77 16.51
N ARG A 23 -9.94 -3.16 15.44
CA ARG A 23 -9.15 -2.61 14.33
C ARG A 23 -8.83 -1.12 14.57
N ILE A 24 -7.56 -0.75 14.41
CA ILE A 24 -7.14 0.66 14.52
C ILE A 24 -7.35 1.33 13.16
N GLU A 25 -8.60 1.73 12.90
CA GLU A 25 -8.99 2.43 11.67
C GLU A 25 -8.81 3.96 11.77
N TRP A 26 -8.28 4.46 12.90
CA TRP A 26 -8.12 5.89 13.16
C TRP A 26 -6.91 6.20 14.04
N PHE A 27 -6.20 7.27 13.71
CA PHE A 27 -5.15 7.86 14.55
C PHE A 27 -5.58 9.24 15.05
N PRO A 28 -5.57 9.49 16.38
CA PRO A 28 -5.82 10.83 16.92
C PRO A 28 -4.72 11.83 16.55
N ASP A 29 -5.10 13.11 16.49
CA ASP A 29 -4.22 14.25 16.22
C ASP A 29 -3.08 14.42 17.26
N ASN A 30 -3.09 13.67 18.37
CA ASN A 30 -2.13 13.75 19.47
C ASN A 30 -1.03 12.67 19.47
N ILE A 31 -0.93 11.85 18.41
CA ILE A 31 0.19 10.91 18.22
C ILE A 31 1.46 11.74 18.04
N LYS A 32 2.46 11.61 18.93
CA LYS A 32 3.78 12.24 18.78
C LYS A 32 4.31 12.03 17.36
N ASP A 33 4.84 13.09 16.74
CA ASP A 33 5.29 13.07 15.33
C ASP A 33 6.15 11.85 14.97
N GLY A 34 6.98 11.37 15.91
CA GLY A 34 7.82 10.18 15.72
C GLY A 34 7.06 8.85 15.60
N ALA A 35 5.91 8.68 16.25
CA ALA A 35 5.10 7.46 16.11
C ALA A 35 4.33 7.46 14.78
N ARG A 36 3.82 8.62 14.36
CA ARG A 36 3.18 8.79 13.04
C ARG A 36 4.19 8.51 11.92
N GLN A 37 5.40 9.05 12.01
CA GLN A 37 6.45 8.82 11.02
C GLN A 37 6.84 7.34 10.92
N LYS A 38 6.91 6.61 12.05
CA LYS A 38 7.18 5.17 12.03
C LYS A 38 6.10 4.38 11.30
N VAL A 39 4.83 4.73 11.50
CA VAL A 39 3.71 4.09 10.80
C VAL A 39 3.80 4.37 9.29
N LEU A 40 4.02 5.62 8.89
CA LEU A 40 4.14 6.00 7.47
C LEU A 40 5.34 5.34 6.78
N ALA A 41 6.47 5.24 7.48
CA ALA A 41 7.66 4.56 6.99
C ALA A 41 7.41 3.05 6.83
N GLY A 42 6.79 2.41 7.82
CA GLY A 42 6.42 1.00 7.73
C GLY A 42 5.40 0.73 6.63
N LEU A 43 4.43 1.63 6.44
CA LEU A 43 3.45 1.53 5.36
C LEU A 43 4.11 1.58 3.98
N THR A 44 5.00 2.55 3.79
CA THR A 44 5.82 2.68 2.58
C THR A 44 6.61 1.40 2.31
N GLN A 45 7.29 0.87 3.32
CA GLN A 45 8.08 -0.35 3.18
C GLN A 45 7.21 -1.55 2.76
N GLN A 46 6.02 -1.70 3.34
CA GLN A 46 5.13 -2.81 3.02
C GLN A 46 4.56 -2.69 1.59
N ILE A 47 4.24 -1.47 1.12
CA ILE A 47 3.78 -1.26 -0.26
C ILE A 47 4.87 -1.63 -1.27
N VAL A 48 6.10 -1.14 -1.06
CA VAL A 48 7.24 -1.45 -1.95
C VAL A 48 7.57 -2.94 -1.93
N ALA A 49 7.52 -3.58 -0.75
CA ALA A 49 7.69 -5.02 -0.64
C ALA A 49 6.60 -5.78 -1.38
N ALA A 50 5.34 -5.34 -1.30
CA ALA A 50 4.23 -5.97 -2.00
C ALA A 50 4.35 -5.85 -3.53
N LEU A 51 4.77 -4.69 -4.05
CA LEU A 51 5.04 -4.47 -5.48
C LEU A 51 6.16 -5.35 -6.05
N THR A 52 6.98 -5.95 -5.20
CA THR A 52 8.10 -6.84 -5.61
C THR A 52 7.91 -8.29 -5.16
N ALA A 53 6.85 -8.59 -4.42
CA ALA A 53 6.58 -9.92 -3.89
C ALA A 53 6.10 -10.87 -5.00
N PRO A 54 6.80 -11.99 -5.28
CA PRO A 54 6.46 -12.87 -6.40
C PRO A 54 5.02 -13.40 -6.35
N HIS A 55 4.52 -13.75 -5.15
CA HIS A 55 3.17 -14.29 -4.99
C HIS A 55 2.08 -13.22 -5.22
N ILE A 56 2.35 -11.95 -4.91
CA ILE A 56 1.41 -10.86 -5.22
C ILE A 56 1.41 -10.60 -6.72
N MET A 57 2.60 -10.50 -7.33
CA MET A 57 2.72 -10.32 -8.79
C MET A 57 2.03 -11.43 -9.57
N GLN A 58 2.22 -12.69 -9.17
CA GLN A 58 1.51 -13.84 -9.75
C GLN A 58 0.00 -13.68 -9.64
N ALA A 59 -0.50 -13.31 -8.45
CA ALA A 59 -1.93 -13.17 -8.20
C ALA A 59 -2.55 -12.01 -9.00
N VAL A 60 -1.78 -10.97 -9.32
CA VAL A 60 -2.19 -9.87 -10.21
C VAL A 60 -2.19 -10.34 -11.67
N TRP A 61 -1.14 -11.04 -12.10
CA TRP A 61 -1.06 -11.62 -13.45
C TRP A 61 -2.22 -12.58 -13.73
N ASP A 62 -2.49 -13.53 -12.83
CA ASP A 62 -3.59 -14.51 -12.98
C ASP A 62 -4.93 -13.81 -13.20
N ARG A 63 -5.15 -12.69 -12.51
CA ARG A 63 -6.37 -11.87 -12.63
C ARG A 63 -6.40 -11.09 -13.95
N MET A 64 -5.29 -10.48 -14.33
CA MET A 64 -5.18 -9.72 -15.58
C MET A 64 -5.36 -10.60 -16.81
N GLN A 65 -4.86 -11.84 -16.78
CA GLN A 65 -5.01 -12.78 -17.89
C GLN A 65 -6.48 -13.13 -18.18
N VAL A 66 -7.34 -13.11 -17.15
CA VAL A 66 -8.78 -13.35 -17.31
C VAL A 66 -9.48 -12.20 -18.02
N THR A 67 -9.10 -10.95 -17.74
CA THR A 67 -9.75 -9.75 -18.29
C THR A 67 -9.08 -9.22 -19.57
N ARG A 68 -7.80 -9.51 -19.75
CA ARG A 68 -6.91 -9.02 -20.82
C ARG A 68 -5.98 -10.15 -21.29
N PRO A 69 -6.52 -11.17 -22.00
CA PRO A 69 -5.71 -12.29 -22.51
C PRO A 69 -4.73 -11.89 -23.62
N ASP A 70 -4.82 -10.66 -24.12
CA ASP A 70 -3.90 -10.04 -25.07
C ASP A 70 -2.54 -9.67 -24.44
N LEU A 71 -2.48 -9.56 -23.10
CA LEU A 71 -1.28 -9.18 -22.38
C LEU A 71 -0.39 -10.38 -22.05
N THR A 72 0.91 -10.12 -22.00
CA THR A 72 1.91 -11.08 -21.50
C THR A 72 2.29 -10.75 -20.06
N GLU A 73 2.74 -11.75 -19.30
CA GLU A 73 3.17 -11.56 -17.91
C GLU A 73 4.21 -10.43 -17.74
N PRO A 74 5.26 -10.29 -18.58
CA PRO A 74 6.21 -9.19 -18.45
C PRO A 74 5.59 -7.81 -18.66
N GLN A 75 4.57 -7.68 -19.51
CA GLN A 75 3.87 -6.40 -19.74
C GLN A 75 3.06 -5.94 -18.51
N VAL A 76 2.74 -6.85 -17.59
CA VAL A 76 2.06 -6.54 -16.34
C VAL A 76 3.06 -6.40 -15.19
N VAL A 77 3.99 -7.35 -15.05
CA VAL A 77 4.87 -7.45 -13.89
C VAL A 77 6.02 -6.45 -13.93
N LEU A 78 6.61 -6.17 -15.10
CA LEU A 78 7.76 -5.25 -15.19
C LEU A 78 7.38 -3.81 -14.78
N PRO A 79 6.28 -3.21 -15.29
CA PRO A 79 5.89 -1.87 -14.85
C PRO A 79 5.64 -1.76 -13.34
N MET A 80 5.04 -2.79 -12.73
CA MET A 80 4.83 -2.82 -11.27
C MET A 80 6.15 -2.84 -10.49
N ARG A 81 7.14 -3.61 -10.95
CA ARG A 81 8.48 -3.65 -10.35
C ARG A 81 9.24 -2.34 -10.56
N ASN A 82 9.08 -1.72 -11.73
CA ASN A 82 9.67 -0.42 -12.02
C ASN A 82 9.09 0.66 -11.08
N LEU A 83 7.78 0.67 -10.88
CA LEU A 83 7.11 1.56 -9.92
C LEU A 83 7.66 1.38 -8.49
N ALA A 84 7.96 0.15 -8.07
CA ALA A 84 8.60 -0.10 -6.77
C ALA A 84 10.00 0.54 -6.68
N GLY A 85 10.77 0.48 -7.76
CA GLY A 85 12.08 1.12 -7.86
C GLY A 85 12.00 2.65 -7.81
N LEU A 86 11.01 3.22 -8.49
CA LEU A 86 10.76 4.67 -8.55
C LEU A 86 9.97 5.20 -7.35
N TRP A 87 9.58 4.34 -6.41
CA TRP A 87 8.69 4.74 -5.31
C TRP A 87 9.18 5.98 -4.57
N ARG A 88 10.49 6.12 -4.33
CA ARG A 88 11.05 7.29 -3.62
C ARG A 88 10.98 8.60 -4.41
N GLU A 89 10.86 8.52 -5.72
CA GLU A 89 10.87 9.65 -6.66
C GLU A 89 9.45 10.13 -6.97
N LEU A 90 8.44 9.31 -6.65
CA LEU A 90 7.03 9.70 -6.78
C LEU A 90 6.70 10.91 -5.90
N PHE A 91 5.82 11.77 -6.43
CA PHE A 91 5.27 12.89 -5.68
C PHE A 91 4.52 12.40 -4.42
N PRO A 92 4.54 13.16 -3.31
CA PRO A 92 3.82 12.76 -2.09
C PRO A 92 2.31 12.52 -2.29
N ALA A 93 1.70 13.24 -3.23
CA ALA A 93 0.30 13.03 -3.60
C ALA A 93 0.07 11.64 -4.22
N GLU A 94 1.06 11.14 -4.98
CA GLU A 94 0.99 9.84 -5.63
C GLU A 94 1.19 8.70 -4.64
N HIS A 95 2.09 8.85 -3.65
CA HIS A 95 2.14 7.92 -2.51
C HIS A 95 0.79 7.77 -1.82
N CYS A 96 0.11 8.90 -1.59
CA CYS A 96 -1.21 8.91 -0.96
C CYS A 96 -2.26 8.22 -1.84
N ARG A 97 -2.23 8.47 -3.15
CA ARG A 97 -3.16 7.86 -4.11
C ARG A 97 -2.97 6.35 -4.15
N LEU A 98 -1.74 5.88 -4.33
CA LEU A 98 -1.40 4.46 -4.39
C LEU A 98 -1.69 3.74 -3.07
N ALA A 99 -1.39 4.36 -1.93
CA ALA A 99 -1.77 3.79 -0.64
C ALA A 99 -3.31 3.62 -0.52
N LYS A 100 -4.08 4.64 -0.91
CA LYS A 100 -5.55 4.58 -0.89
C LYS A 100 -6.12 3.58 -1.90
N LEU A 101 -5.43 3.35 -3.01
CA LEU A 101 -5.83 2.39 -4.03
C LEU A 101 -5.63 0.96 -3.53
N LEU A 102 -4.43 0.67 -3.02
CA LEU A 102 -3.98 -0.69 -2.71
C LEU A 102 -4.44 -1.20 -1.35
N ILE A 103 -4.66 -0.31 -0.37
CA ILE A 103 -4.88 -0.72 1.02
C ILE A 103 -6.37 -0.71 1.36
N GLU A 104 -6.87 -1.87 1.78
CA GLU A 104 -8.20 -1.99 2.37
C GLU A 104 -8.17 -1.56 3.83
N ARG A 105 -7.18 -2.05 4.57
CA ARG A 105 -7.05 -1.83 6.00
C ARG A 105 -5.60 -1.93 6.47
N VAL A 106 -5.28 -1.13 7.47
CA VAL A 106 -4.06 -1.25 8.27
C VAL A 106 -4.44 -1.59 9.70
N VAL A 107 -3.79 -2.58 10.29
CA VAL A 107 -3.86 -2.90 11.72
C VAL A 107 -2.47 -2.73 12.32
N ILE A 108 -2.39 -2.05 13.46
CA ILE A 108 -1.15 -1.89 14.21
C ILE A 108 -1.20 -2.89 15.34
N ALA A 109 -0.30 -3.86 15.32
CA ALA A 109 -0.14 -4.83 16.38
C ALA A 109 1.21 -4.60 17.09
N ASP A 110 1.39 -5.23 18.25
CA ASP A 110 2.64 -5.16 19.02
C ASP A 110 3.87 -5.65 18.21
N GLY A 111 3.64 -6.45 17.17
CA GLY A 111 4.67 -6.96 16.25
C GLY A 111 4.88 -6.18 14.95
N GLY A 112 4.08 -5.15 14.65
CA GLY A 112 4.22 -4.36 13.42
C GLY A 112 2.91 -3.96 12.75
N LEU A 113 3.00 -3.64 11.45
CA LEU A 113 1.87 -3.26 10.61
C LEU A 113 1.38 -4.47 9.82
N GLU A 114 0.13 -4.84 10.05
CA GLU A 114 -0.59 -5.79 9.21
C GLU A 114 -1.44 -5.04 8.20
N ILE A 115 -1.31 -5.39 6.92
CA ILE A 115 -2.04 -4.75 5.83
C ILE A 115 -2.96 -5.78 5.17
N THR A 116 -4.22 -5.42 5.05
CA THR A 116 -5.15 -6.09 4.14
C THR A 116 -5.19 -5.30 2.85
N TRP A 117 -4.90 -5.98 1.74
CA TRP A 117 -4.83 -5.38 0.41
C TRP A 117 -6.19 -5.45 -0.30
N ARG A 118 -6.48 -4.45 -1.15
CA ARG A 118 -7.62 -4.51 -2.07
C ARG A 118 -7.22 -5.24 -3.33
N ASP A 119 -7.82 -6.41 -3.55
CA ASP A 119 -7.63 -7.19 -4.77
C ASP A 119 -7.90 -6.36 -6.04
N GLN A 120 -8.99 -5.57 -6.02
CA GLN A 120 -9.37 -4.70 -7.14
C GLN A 120 -8.36 -3.58 -7.37
N GLY A 121 -7.81 -3.00 -6.31
CA GLY A 121 -6.84 -1.90 -6.41
C GLY A 121 -5.56 -2.33 -7.13
N TRP A 122 -5.15 -3.59 -6.98
CA TRP A 122 -4.00 -4.14 -7.70
C TRP A 122 -4.26 -4.31 -9.21
N GLN A 123 -5.48 -4.73 -9.59
CA GLN A 123 -5.86 -4.82 -11.01
C GLN A 123 -5.93 -3.44 -11.65
N GLU A 124 -6.49 -2.45 -10.94
CA GLU A 124 -6.55 -1.07 -11.39
C GLU A 124 -5.15 -0.50 -11.60
N LEU A 125 -4.25 -0.69 -10.62
CA LEU A 125 -2.85 -0.26 -10.75
C LEU A 125 -2.17 -0.94 -11.94
N ALA A 126 -2.32 -2.25 -12.11
CA ALA A 126 -1.77 -2.96 -13.25
C ALA A 126 -2.28 -2.38 -14.58
N GLY A 127 -3.58 -2.06 -14.65
CA GLY A 127 -4.20 -1.39 -15.80
C GLY A 127 -3.66 0.01 -16.08
N GLU A 128 -3.42 0.81 -15.04
CA GLU A 128 -2.81 2.15 -15.13
C GLU A 128 -1.38 2.12 -15.65
N LEU A 129 -0.67 1.01 -15.46
CA LEU A 129 0.74 0.84 -15.86
C LEU A 129 0.91 0.13 -17.21
N LEU A 130 -0.18 -0.28 -17.87
CA LEU A 130 -0.09 -0.93 -19.17
C LEU A 130 0.43 0.03 -20.26
N PRO A 131 1.15 -0.49 -21.28
CA PRO A 131 1.54 0.30 -22.45
C PRO A 131 0.34 1.01 -23.09
N GLY A 132 0.51 2.27 -23.48
CA GLY A 132 -0.56 3.12 -24.04
C GLY A 132 -1.48 3.75 -23.00
N SER A 133 -1.14 3.67 -21.71
CA SER A 133 -1.70 4.53 -20.67
C SER A 133 -0.86 5.80 -20.54
N ILE A 134 -1.46 6.88 -20.03
CA ILE A 134 -0.73 8.12 -19.70
C ILE A 134 0.45 7.83 -18.74
N GLY A 135 0.29 6.86 -17.82
CA GLY A 135 1.35 6.46 -16.88
C GLY A 135 2.53 5.78 -17.55
N ALA A 136 2.29 4.90 -18.53
CA ALA A 136 3.34 4.21 -19.26
C ALA A 136 4.06 5.12 -20.28
N GLU A 137 3.32 6.00 -20.95
CA GLU A 137 3.89 6.95 -21.93
C GLU A 137 4.80 7.99 -21.28
N LEU A 138 4.47 8.46 -20.06
CA LEU A 138 5.34 9.37 -19.31
C LEU A 138 6.68 8.71 -18.91
N GLN A 139 6.67 7.40 -18.59
CA GLN A 139 7.89 6.66 -18.27
C GLN A 139 8.83 6.49 -19.48
N GLU A 140 8.29 6.30 -20.69
CA GLU A 140 9.09 6.21 -21.93
C GLU A 140 9.78 7.55 -22.29
N MET A 141 9.19 8.68 -21.89
CA MET A 141 9.76 10.01 -22.12
C MET A 141 10.89 10.37 -21.12
N GLU A 142 10.93 9.74 -19.95
CA GLU A 142 11.99 9.93 -18.95
C GLU A 142 13.25 9.12 -19.25
N GLU A 143 13.14 7.97 -19.93
CA GLU A 143 14.30 7.14 -20.33
C GLU A 143 15.08 7.69 -21.55
N THR A 144 14.55 8.72 -22.21
CA THR A 144 15.13 9.31 -23.45
C THR A 144 15.78 10.68 -23.27
N VAL A 145 15.96 11.17 -22.03
CA VAL A 145 16.59 12.47 -21.70
C VAL A 145 17.92 12.30 -20.96
#